data_AF-A0A482WQV8-F1
#
_entry.id   AF-A0A482WQV8-F1
#
_cell.length_a   1.000
_cell.length_b   1.000
_cell.length_c   1.000
_cell.angle_alpha   90.00
_cell.angle_beta   90.00
_cell.angle_gamma   90.00
#
_symmetry.space_group_name_H-M   'P 1'
#
loop_
_entity.id
_entity.type
_entity.pdbx_description
1 polymer ?
#
loop_
_entity_poly.entity_id
_entity_poly.type
_entity_poly.pdbx_seq_one_letter_code
_entity_poly.pdbx_strand_id
1 'polypeptide(L)' 'MAFLYYCFLNVYYDVKSIIPYLDFINLWTIDFRTPKRSSEQADYAAPLYYMYDRKPHQNLDSTVKWWKEQGAERN' A
#
# COMPACT_ATOMS: atom_id res chain seq x y z
N MET A 1 3.59 9.18 13.97
CA MET A 1 3.94 9.02 12.54
C MET A 1 4.13 7.55 12.27
N ALA A 2 3.08 6.87 11.79
CA ALA A 2 3.15 5.44 11.48
C ALA A 2 3.78 5.26 10.10
N PHE A 3 4.96 4.67 10.05
CA PHE A 3 5.61 4.29 8.80
C PHE A 3 4.92 3.03 8.27
N LEU A 4 4.08 3.17 7.25
CA LEU A 4 3.35 2.07 6.64
C LEU A 4 4.30 1.29 5.72
N TYR A 5 5.00 0.29 6.25
CA TYR A 5 5.74 -0.65 5.42
C TYR A 5 4.79 -1.68 4.81
N TYR A 6 4.98 -1.90 3.51
CA TYR A 6 4.34 -2.84 2.56
C TYR A 6 3.89 -4.24 3.07
N CYS A 7 4.24 -4.68 4.28
CA CYS A 7 3.95 -6.02 4.76
C CYS A 7 2.54 -6.08 5.36
N PHE A 8 1.60 -6.68 4.63
CA PHE A 8 0.26 -7.07 5.09
C PHE A 8 -0.54 -5.98 5.82
N LEU A 9 -1.10 -5.04 5.04
CA LEU A 9 -2.06 -4.05 5.55
C LEU A 9 -3.18 -4.69 6.40
N ASN A 10 -3.66 -5.88 5.98
CA ASN A 10 -4.68 -6.65 6.67
C ASN A 10 -4.23 -7.33 7.98
N VAL A 11 -2.94 -7.46 8.23
CA VAL A 11 -2.42 -8.09 9.47
C VAL A 11 -2.22 -7.04 10.56
N TYR A 12 -1.90 -5.80 10.20
CA TYR A 12 -1.49 -4.76 11.15
C TYR A 12 -2.51 -3.64 11.34
N TYR A 13 -3.43 -3.43 10.40
CA TYR A 13 -4.36 -2.30 10.46
C TYR A 13 -5.80 -2.77 10.52
N ASP A 14 -6.43 -2.50 11.66
CA ASP A 14 -7.88 -2.40 11.75
C ASP A 14 -8.30 -0.96 11.41
N VAL A 15 -8.64 -0.75 10.15
CA VAL A 15 -8.92 0.59 9.60
C VAL A 15 -10.10 1.25 10.30
N LYS A 16 -11.15 0.49 10.62
CA LYS A 16 -12.38 1.05 11.21
C LYS A 16 -12.16 1.61 12.60
N SER A 17 -11.28 0.99 13.38
CA SER A 17 -10.99 1.48 14.73
C SER A 17 -10.06 2.69 14.73
N ILE A 18 -9.17 2.85 13.75
CA ILE A 18 -8.19 3.95 13.72
C ILE A 18 -8.69 5.22 13.00
N ILE A 19 -9.57 5.08 11.99
CA ILE A 19 -10.05 6.21 11.16
C ILE A 19 -10.63 7.37 11.98
N PRO A 20 -11.44 7.15 13.05
CA PRO A 20 -12.01 8.26 13.82
C PRO A 20 -10.98 9.12 14.56
N TYR A 21 -9.75 8.65 14.71
CA TYR A 21 -8.69 9.31 15.48
C TYR A 21 -7.62 9.97 14.59
N LEU A 22 -7.76 9.91 13.27
CA LEU A 22 -6.76 10.37 12.31
C LEU A 22 -7.36 11.44 11.38
N ASP A 23 -6.65 12.54 11.19
CA ASP A 23 -7.04 13.58 10.23
C ASP A 23 -6.77 13.16 8.77
N PHE A 24 -5.66 12.46 8.55
CA PHE A 24 -5.26 11.93 7.25
C PHE A 24 -4.27 10.77 7.40
N ILE A 25 -4.13 9.98 6.34
CA ILE A 25 -3.23 8.82 6.28
C ILE A 25 -2.24 9.01 5.14
N ASN A 26 -0.95 8.95 5.44
CA ASN A 26 0.11 8.97 4.44
C ASN A 26 0.36 7.56 3.92
N LEU A 27 -0.11 7.28 2.70
CA LEU A 27 0.12 6.01 2.02
C LEU A 27 1.49 6.02 1.32
N TRP A 28 2.45 5.26 1.86
CA TRP A 28 3.77 5.10 1.27
C TRP A 28 3.78 3.92 0.30
N THR A 29 3.07 4.06 -0.82
CA THR A 29 3.00 3.07 -1.92
C THR A 29 4.23 3.11 -2.82
N ILE A 30 5.40 3.03 -2.18
CA ILE A 30 6.72 3.04 -2.79
C ILE A 30 7.53 1.82 -2.29
N ASP A 31 8.70 1.59 -2.88
CA ASP A 31 9.60 0.49 -2.51
C ASP A 31 9.04 -0.93 -2.70
N PHE A 32 8.07 -1.10 -3.61
CA PHE A 32 7.56 -2.43 -3.98
C PHE A 32 8.67 -3.33 -4.53
N ARG A 33 9.59 -2.72 -5.27
CA ARG A 33 10.77 -3.36 -5.85
C ARG A 33 11.98 -2.47 -5.58
N THR A 34 12.96 -3.03 -4.89
CA THR A 34 14.23 -2.37 -4.58
C THR A 34 15.36 -3.35 -4.84
N PRO A 35 16.57 -2.88 -5.20
CA PRO A 35 17.71 -3.78 -5.48
C PRO A 35 18.02 -4.75 -4.34
N LYS A 36 17.76 -4.34 -3.09
CA LYS A 36 17.94 -5.18 -1.89
C LYS A 36 16.87 -6.26 -1.73
N ARG A 37 15.65 -6.06 -2.22
CA ARG A 37 14.51 -6.99 -2.07
C ARG A 37 14.22 -7.80 -3.33
N SER A 38 14.69 -7.34 -4.49
CA SER A 38 14.49 -7.93 -5.80
C SER A 38 15.81 -7.79 -6.57
N SER A 39 16.80 -8.58 -6.19
CA SER A 39 18.16 -8.51 -6.76
C SER A 39 18.25 -9.10 -8.17
N GLU A 40 17.32 -9.99 -8.52
CA GLU A 40 17.33 -10.74 -9.77
C GLU A 40 16.69 -9.98 -10.94
N GLN A 41 15.76 -9.06 -10.65
CA GLN A 41 15.02 -8.32 -11.67
C GLN A 41 14.75 -6.89 -11.24
N ALA A 42 15.19 -5.94 -12.07
CA ALA A 42 14.84 -4.53 -11.96
C ALA A 42 13.41 -4.30 -12.45
N ASP A 43 12.68 -3.42 -11.76
CA ASP A 43 11.29 -3.12 -12.03
C ASP A 43 10.91 -1.75 -11.46
N TYR A 44 9.73 -1.25 -11.81
CA TYR A 44 9.14 -0.07 -11.23
C TYR A 44 8.99 -0.21 -9.71
N ALA A 45 9.65 0.70 -8.98
CA ALA A 45 9.57 0.74 -7.52
C ALA A 45 8.19 1.20 -7.00
N ALA A 46 7.43 1.92 -7.81
CA ALA A 46 6.15 2.55 -7.46
C ALA A 46 5.17 2.62 -8.66
N PRO A 47 4.63 1.49 -9.15
CA PRO A 47 3.64 1.51 -10.22
C PRO A 47 2.28 2.03 -9.72
N LEU A 48 1.63 2.88 -10.53
CA LEU A 48 0.30 3.41 -10.23
C LEU A 48 -0.78 2.34 -10.32
N TYR A 49 -0.74 1.57 -11.40
CA TYR A 49 -1.69 0.50 -11.70
C TYR A 49 -1.00 -0.86 -11.72
N TYR A 50 -1.82 -1.91 -11.72
CA TYR A 50 -1.33 -3.26 -11.93
C TYR A 50 -0.59 -3.39 -13.27
N MET A 51 0.57 -4.04 -13.22
CA MET A 51 1.32 -4.44 -14.41
C MET A 51 1.34 -5.97 -14.50
N TYR A 52 1.23 -6.48 -15.74
CA TYR A 52 1.32 -7.91 -16.00
C TYR A 52 2.66 -8.48 -15.48
N ASP A 53 2.65 -9.72 -14.99
CA ASP A 53 3.82 -10.39 -14.37
C ASP A 53 4.27 -9.77 -13.02
N ARG A 54 3.33 -9.18 -12.28
CA ARG A 54 3.54 -8.63 -10.93
C ARG A 54 2.53 -9.18 -9.94
N LYS A 55 2.75 -8.93 -8.65
CA LYS A 55 1.72 -9.20 -7.64
C LYS A 55 0.59 -8.17 -7.79
N PRO A 56 -0.69 -8.58 -7.81
CA PRO A 56 -1.82 -7.66 -8.01
C PRO A 56 -1.96 -6.54 -6.97
N HIS A 57 -1.38 -6.71 -5.79
CA HIS A 57 -1.40 -5.75 -4.69
C HIS A 57 -0.14 -4.85 -4.63
N GLN A 58 0.82 -5.03 -5.55
CA GLN A 58 2.04 -4.21 -5.63
C GLN A 58 1.83 -2.97 -6.48
N ASN A 59 0.83 -2.15 -6.14
CA ASN A 59 0.57 -0.89 -6.84
C ASN A 59 -0.24 0.07 -5.96
N LEU A 60 -0.23 1.34 -6.36
CA LEU A 60 -0.95 2.39 -5.66
C LEU A 60 -2.47 2.14 -5.68
N ASP A 61 -3.04 1.81 -6.84
CA ASP A 61 -4.48 1.64 -7.02
C ASP A 61 -5.08 0.58 -6.07
N SER A 62 -4.49 -0.60 -6.03
CA SER A 62 -4.89 -1.70 -5.14
C SER A 62 -4.78 -1.33 -3.66
N THR A 63 -3.75 -0.56 -3.29
CA THR A 63 -3.56 -0.10 -1.91
C THR A 63 -4.66 0.88 -1.51
N VAL A 64 -4.91 1.89 -2.34
CA VAL A 64 -5.98 2.88 -2.10
C VAL A 64 -7.35 2.20 -2.06
N LYS A 65 -7.60 1.27 -2.99
CA LYS A 65 -8.85 0.50 -3.04
C LYS A 65 -9.07 -0.28 -1.75
N TRP A 66 -8.04 -0.95 -1.24
CA TRP A 66 -8.12 -1.68 0.03
C TRP A 66 -8.50 -0.75 1.19
N TRP A 67 -7.84 0.41 1.34
CA TRP A 67 -8.17 1.36 2.41
C TRP A 67 -9.63 1.83 2.34
N LYS A 68 -10.11 2.13 1.12
CA LYS A 68 -11.52 2.50 0.91
C LYS A 68 -12.48 1.38 1.29
N GLU A 69 -12.20 0.14 0.88
CA GLU A 69 -13.01 -1.03 1.23
C GLU A 69 -13.06 -1.31 2.74
N GLN A 70 -11.99 -0.96 3.47
CA GLN A 70 -11.95 -1.11 4.92
C GLN A 70 -12.62 0.02 5.71
N GLY A 71 -13.20 1.03 5.03
CA GLY A 71 -13.92 2.13 5.68
C GLY A 71 -13.14 3.42 5.83
N ALA A 72 -12.00 3.56 5.14
CA ALA A 72 -11.38 4.88 4.93
C ALA A 72 -12.17 5.62 3.84
N GLU A 73 -13.29 6.22 4.23
CA GLU A 73 -14.14 6.97 3.32
C GLU A 73 -13.44 8.23 2.78
N ARG A 74 -13.85 8.64 1.58
CA ARG A 74 -13.31 9.83 0.92
C ARG A 74 -14.04 11.05 1.48
N ASN A 75 -13.33 11.89 2.24
CA ASN A 75 -13.76 13.26 2.54
C ASN A 75 -13.91 14.10 1.26
#